data_AF-A0A952NB12-F1
#
_entry.id   AF-A0A952NB12-F1
#
_cell.length_a   1.000
_cell.length_b   1.000
_cell.length_c   1.000
_cell.angle_alpha   90.00
_cell.angle_beta   90.00
_cell.angle_gamma   90.00
#
_symmetry.space_group_name_H-M   'P 1'
#
loop_
_entity.id
_entity.type
_entity.pdbx_description
1 polymer ?
#
loop_
_entity_poly.entity_id
_entity_poly.type
_entity_poly.pdbx_seq_one_letter_code
_entity_poly.pdbx_strand_id
1 'polypeptide(L)'
;MNLLCKLNLHKWKGCKCIKCSTTRDELHNWEGCRCVNCGKTKEHKYHWKSSTLACKICSEQFSSDESFYKYLIQISDWDANSFGFDKNIEYAINKIKATPYIDRVALEAESINVRKIATCEVNDQKVLSEIVLDDRNNDRYSPLWDAIDRINQIDLLKMIADRHKDNGIKEMVGKRIEDIEDRLRSQEITSIEDQQTLKEMYIDNDNYPKLLKAIIEKITNQNILRELYGIDDKHKKTIIQKIKDDKYLEKIVADYSEDIDIVLFALNQITDQDILMNICLREDLDRQIRRAA
;
A
#
# COMPACT_ATOMS: atom_id res chain seq x y z
N MET A 1 -7.77 -8.37 -61.35
CA MET A 1 -7.86 -9.34 -60.23
C MET A 1 -8.11 -10.73 -60.82
N ASN A 2 -7.24 -11.72 -60.56
CA ASN A 2 -7.29 -13.03 -61.23
C ASN A 2 -8.38 -13.93 -60.61
N LEU A 3 -9.18 -14.62 -61.43
CA LEU A 3 -10.27 -15.52 -60.98
C LEU A 3 -9.78 -16.60 -60.01
N LEU A 4 -8.58 -17.15 -60.22
CA LEU A 4 -8.00 -18.17 -59.33
C LEU A 4 -7.74 -17.61 -57.92
N CYS A 5 -7.32 -16.35 -57.82
CA CYS A 5 -7.10 -15.70 -56.52
C CYS A 5 -8.41 -15.42 -55.78
N LYS A 6 -9.56 -15.30 -56.46
CA LYS A 6 -10.87 -15.20 -55.81
C LYS A 6 -11.35 -16.53 -55.23
N LEU A 7 -10.83 -17.64 -55.73
CA LEU A 7 -11.12 -19.00 -55.26
C LEU A 7 -10.09 -19.50 -54.23
N ASN A 8 -9.31 -18.61 -53.60
CA ASN A 8 -8.19 -18.93 -52.70
C ASN A 8 -7.07 -19.79 -53.31
N LEU A 9 -7.02 -19.93 -54.65
CA LEU A 9 -5.95 -20.63 -55.36
C LEU A 9 -4.85 -19.63 -55.74
N HIS A 10 -3.90 -19.44 -54.82
CA HIS A 10 -2.83 -18.47 -54.97
C HIS A 10 -1.52 -19.10 -55.47
N LYS A 11 -0.90 -18.48 -56.49
CA LYS A 11 0.50 -18.76 -56.85
C LYS A 11 1.42 -17.86 -56.02
N TRP A 12 2.15 -18.45 -55.09
CA TRP A 12 3.00 -17.75 -54.12
C TRP A 12 4.43 -17.57 -54.60
N LYS A 13 5.04 -16.42 -54.30
CA LYS A 13 6.49 -16.19 -54.32
C LYS A 13 6.90 -15.69 -52.93
N GLY A 14 7.41 -16.61 -52.11
CA GLY A 14 7.58 -16.36 -50.67
C GLY A 14 6.24 -16.16 -49.98
N CYS A 15 6.11 -15.05 -49.24
CA CYS A 15 4.89 -14.70 -48.50
C CYS A 15 3.84 -13.94 -49.32
N LYS A 16 4.15 -13.49 -50.55
CA LYS A 16 3.20 -12.73 -51.40
C LYS A 16 2.70 -13.54 -52.59
N CYS A 17 1.42 -13.38 -52.91
CA CYS A 17 0.85 -13.91 -54.14
C CYS A 17 1.32 -13.06 -55.33
N ILE A 18 1.86 -13.72 -56.36
CA ILE A 18 2.41 -13.06 -57.56
C ILE A 18 1.32 -12.28 -58.33
N LYS A 19 0.05 -12.68 -58.19
CA LYS A 19 -1.06 -12.17 -59.00
C LYS A 19 -1.95 -11.15 -58.29
N CYS A 20 -2.14 -11.26 -56.97
CA CYS A 20 -3.04 -10.38 -56.22
C CYS A 20 -2.38 -9.68 -55.02
N SER A 21 -1.09 -9.90 -54.76
CA SER A 21 -0.32 -9.29 -53.67
C SER A 21 -0.81 -9.62 -52.25
N THR A 22 -1.84 -10.45 -52.09
CA THR A 22 -2.23 -11.02 -50.80
C THR A 22 -1.02 -11.65 -50.12
N THR A 23 -0.92 -11.47 -48.80
CA THR A 23 0.19 -11.97 -48.00
C THR A 23 -0.29 -13.10 -47.10
N ARG A 24 0.40 -14.23 -47.09
CA ARG A 24 0.17 -15.33 -46.12
C ARG A 24 1.10 -15.18 -44.91
N ASP A 25 0.92 -15.99 -43.88
CA ASP A 25 1.73 -15.93 -42.64
C ASP A 25 3.01 -16.79 -42.68
N GLU A 26 3.18 -17.56 -43.75
CA GLU A 26 4.34 -18.43 -43.93
C GLU A 26 5.31 -17.91 -45.01
N LEU A 27 6.55 -18.42 -44.96
CA LEU A 27 7.58 -18.20 -45.99
C LEU A 27 7.94 -16.73 -46.21
N HIS A 28 7.97 -15.97 -45.12
CA HIS A 28 8.51 -14.62 -45.07
C HIS A 28 10.04 -14.63 -45.24
N ASN A 29 10.55 -13.73 -46.09
CA ASN A 29 11.99 -13.44 -46.18
C ASN A 29 12.31 -12.29 -45.21
N TRP A 30 12.84 -12.61 -44.03
CA TRP A 30 13.06 -11.65 -42.95
C TRP A 30 14.46 -11.03 -43.04
N GLU A 31 14.53 -9.70 -43.11
CA GLU A 31 15.76 -8.95 -42.85
C GLU A 31 15.55 -8.13 -41.58
N GLY A 32 16.28 -8.50 -40.52
CA GLY A 32 16.00 -7.98 -39.18
C GLY A 32 14.61 -8.38 -38.68
N CYS A 33 13.79 -7.38 -38.33
CA CYS A 33 12.40 -7.56 -37.91
C CYS A 33 11.37 -7.35 -39.03
N ARG A 34 11.79 -6.98 -40.25
CA ARG A 34 10.88 -6.67 -41.35
C ARG A 34 11.04 -7.66 -42.49
N CYS A 35 9.93 -8.11 -43.06
CA CYS A 35 9.99 -8.96 -44.25
C CYS A 35 10.21 -8.10 -45.50
N VAL A 36 11.30 -8.30 -46.23
CA VAL A 36 11.61 -7.50 -47.44
C VAL A 36 10.58 -7.65 -48.55
N ASN A 37 9.89 -8.79 -48.59
CA ASN A 37 8.89 -9.05 -49.63
C ASN A 37 7.55 -8.36 -49.32
N CYS A 38 7.14 -8.27 -48.06
CA CYS A 38 5.78 -7.83 -47.70
C CYS A 38 5.68 -6.67 -46.72
N GLY A 39 6.77 -6.26 -46.06
CA GLY A 39 6.75 -5.20 -45.07
C GLY A 39 6.17 -5.60 -43.71
N LYS A 40 5.57 -6.80 -43.56
CA LYS A 40 5.16 -7.30 -42.23
C LYS A 40 6.36 -7.25 -41.29
N THR A 41 6.10 -6.91 -40.04
CA THR A 41 7.07 -6.95 -38.96
C THR A 41 6.80 -8.15 -38.05
N LYS A 42 7.86 -8.81 -37.59
CA LYS A 42 7.78 -9.78 -36.50
C LYS A 42 7.99 -9.06 -35.17
N GLU A 43 7.58 -9.69 -34.08
CA GLU A 43 7.74 -9.14 -32.73
C GLU A 43 9.21 -8.79 -32.45
N HIS A 44 9.43 -7.59 -31.92
CA HIS A 44 10.77 -7.12 -31.58
C HIS A 44 11.21 -7.77 -30.26
N LYS A 45 12.46 -8.22 -30.22
CA LYS A 45 13.13 -8.59 -28.96
C LYS A 45 13.86 -7.37 -28.42
N TYR A 46 13.38 -6.83 -27.31
CA TYR A 46 13.89 -5.57 -26.77
C TYR A 46 15.14 -5.77 -25.90
N HIS A 47 16.00 -4.74 -25.86
CA HIS A 47 17.10 -4.60 -24.91
C HIS A 47 17.44 -3.13 -24.70
N TRP A 48 18.14 -2.85 -23.62
CA TRP A 48 18.66 -1.51 -23.37
C TRP A 48 19.98 -1.30 -24.08
N LYS A 49 20.07 -0.20 -24.82
CA LYS A 49 21.31 0.33 -25.40
C LYS A 49 21.56 1.72 -24.83
N SER A 50 22.47 1.80 -23.86
CA SER A 50 22.75 2.98 -23.04
C SER A 50 21.51 3.46 -22.26
N SER A 51 20.69 4.32 -22.86
CA SER A 51 19.51 4.95 -22.25
C SER A 51 18.25 4.83 -23.10
N THR A 52 18.29 4.03 -24.17
CA THR A 52 17.16 3.84 -25.09
C THR A 52 16.86 2.35 -25.25
N LEU A 53 15.57 2.04 -25.37
CA LEU A 53 15.12 0.70 -25.70
C LEU A 53 15.37 0.46 -27.19
N ALA A 54 15.99 -0.67 -27.53
CA ALA A 54 16.31 -1.01 -28.92
C ALA A 54 16.00 -2.47 -29.22
N CYS A 55 15.72 -2.78 -30.48
CA CYS A 55 15.57 -4.17 -30.90
C CYS A 55 16.92 -4.86 -31.05
N LYS A 56 17.10 -6.04 -30.42
CA LYS A 56 18.31 -6.89 -30.54
C LYS A 56 18.60 -7.33 -31.99
N ILE A 57 17.59 -7.34 -32.86
CA ILE A 57 17.67 -7.89 -34.21
C ILE A 57 17.87 -6.80 -35.26
N CYS A 58 17.07 -5.73 -35.24
CA CYS A 58 17.15 -4.65 -36.23
C CYS A 58 17.81 -3.35 -35.74
N SER A 59 18.19 -3.26 -34.46
CA SER A 59 18.77 -2.05 -33.83
C SER A 59 17.88 -0.79 -33.86
N GLU A 60 16.62 -0.91 -34.28
CA GLU A 60 15.63 0.16 -34.20
C GLU A 60 15.43 0.60 -32.75
N GLN A 61 15.38 1.91 -32.52
CA GLN A 61 15.18 2.50 -31.20
C GLN A 61 13.70 2.78 -30.95
N PHE A 62 13.28 2.57 -29.72
CA PHE A 62 11.90 2.72 -29.28
C PHE A 62 11.83 3.62 -28.05
N SER A 63 10.84 4.50 -28.06
CA SER A 63 10.57 5.45 -26.96
C SER A 63 9.07 5.62 -26.68
N SER A 64 8.22 4.83 -27.33
CA SER A 64 6.77 4.85 -27.11
C SER A 64 6.36 4.01 -25.89
N ASP A 65 5.26 4.37 -25.26
CA ASP A 65 4.69 3.66 -24.11
C ASP A 65 4.41 2.19 -24.43
N GLU A 66 3.89 1.90 -25.63
CA GLU A 66 3.63 0.53 -26.09
C GLU A 66 4.93 -0.31 -26.14
N SER A 67 6.06 0.32 -26.48
CA SER A 67 7.33 -0.39 -26.54
C SER A 67 7.91 -0.68 -25.16
N PHE A 68 7.74 0.24 -24.20
CA PHE A 68 8.10 0.00 -22.80
C PHE A 68 7.23 -1.08 -22.17
N TYR A 69 5.91 -1.05 -22.43
CA TYR A 69 4.99 -2.11 -22.04
C TYR A 69 5.41 -3.48 -22.59
N LYS A 70 5.65 -3.58 -23.92
CA LYS A 70 6.09 -4.84 -24.55
C LYS A 70 7.42 -5.34 -24.01
N TYR A 71 8.34 -4.43 -23.69
CA TYR A 71 9.57 -4.80 -23.00
C TYR A 71 9.26 -5.40 -21.62
N LEU A 72 8.49 -4.71 -20.78
CA LEU A 72 8.19 -5.13 -19.41
C LEU A 72 7.50 -6.49 -19.32
N ILE A 73 6.56 -6.79 -20.22
CA ILE A 73 5.86 -8.10 -20.22
C ILE A 73 6.74 -9.27 -20.70
N GLN A 74 7.81 -9.00 -21.44
CA GLN A 74 8.72 -10.01 -22.00
C GLN A 74 9.94 -10.30 -21.10
N ILE A 75 10.15 -9.54 -20.02
CA ILE A 75 11.31 -9.74 -19.13
C ILE A 75 11.06 -10.97 -18.25
N SER A 76 11.99 -11.91 -18.33
CA SER A 76 12.02 -13.07 -17.42
C SER A 76 12.49 -12.69 -16.03
N ASP A 77 12.16 -13.49 -15.01
CA ASP A 77 12.66 -13.27 -13.65
C ASP A 77 14.19 -13.32 -13.55
N TRP A 78 14.84 -14.13 -14.38
CA TRP A 78 16.30 -14.20 -14.40
C TRP A 78 16.91 -12.90 -14.93
N ASP A 79 16.32 -12.33 -15.99
CA ASP A 79 16.75 -11.04 -16.54
C ASP A 79 16.42 -9.90 -15.56
N ALA A 80 15.28 -9.94 -14.88
CA ALA A 80 14.87 -8.90 -13.93
C ALA A 80 15.78 -8.81 -12.69
N ASN A 81 16.28 -9.96 -12.20
CA ASN A 81 17.13 -10.02 -11.00
C ASN A 81 18.63 -9.84 -11.30
N SER A 82 19.01 -9.56 -12.55
CA SER A 82 20.40 -9.33 -12.93
C SER A 82 20.87 -7.92 -12.50
N PHE A 83 22.10 -7.82 -11.99
CA PHE A 83 22.63 -6.56 -11.44
C PHE A 83 22.54 -5.40 -12.44
N GLY A 84 21.81 -4.34 -12.07
CA GLY A 84 21.60 -3.15 -12.90
C GLY A 84 20.34 -3.16 -13.77
N PHE A 85 19.56 -4.25 -13.81
CA PHE A 85 18.28 -4.30 -14.51
C PHE A 85 17.14 -3.56 -13.80
N ASP A 86 17.17 -3.44 -12.46
CA ASP A 86 16.14 -2.74 -11.70
C ASP A 86 15.95 -1.29 -12.19
N LYS A 87 17.04 -0.55 -12.45
CA LYS A 87 16.98 0.83 -12.95
C LYS A 87 16.29 0.94 -14.30
N ASN A 88 16.46 -0.06 -15.16
CA ASN A 88 15.84 -0.10 -16.48
C ASN A 88 14.35 -0.42 -16.39
N ILE A 89 13.97 -1.31 -15.46
CA ILE A 89 12.58 -1.64 -15.16
C ILE A 89 11.88 -0.41 -14.57
N GLU A 90 12.46 0.21 -13.54
CA GLU A 90 11.96 1.44 -12.92
C GLU A 90 11.82 2.57 -13.94
N TYR A 91 12.80 2.74 -14.83
CA TYR A 91 12.70 3.75 -15.89
C TYR A 91 11.52 3.45 -16.82
N ALA A 92 11.39 2.22 -17.31
CA ALA A 92 10.30 1.83 -18.20
C ALA A 92 8.93 2.00 -17.53
N ILE A 93 8.79 1.58 -16.27
CA ILE A 93 7.58 1.76 -15.48
C ILE A 93 7.25 3.24 -15.32
N ASN A 94 8.23 4.08 -14.99
CA ASN A 94 8.03 5.52 -14.88
C ASN A 94 7.58 6.18 -16.20
N LYS A 95 7.91 5.60 -17.36
CA LYS A 95 7.40 6.08 -18.66
C LYS A 95 5.93 5.73 -18.86
N ILE A 96 5.46 4.61 -18.35
CA ILE A 96 4.09 4.13 -18.60
C ILE A 96 3.12 4.27 -17.42
N LYS A 97 3.56 4.72 -16.25
CA LYS A 97 2.72 4.78 -15.03
C LYS A 97 1.46 5.63 -15.14
N ALA A 98 1.44 6.62 -16.04
CA ALA A 98 0.28 7.45 -16.30
C ALA A 98 -0.63 6.90 -17.43
N THR A 99 -0.38 5.69 -17.89
CA THR A 99 -1.08 5.05 -19.00
C THR A 99 -1.78 3.77 -18.54
N PRO A 100 -2.81 3.28 -19.26
CA PRO A 100 -3.44 1.99 -18.95
C PRO A 100 -2.50 0.79 -19.04
N TYR A 101 -1.29 0.95 -19.59
CA TYR A 101 -0.33 -0.14 -19.66
C TYR A 101 0.19 -0.55 -18.27
N ILE A 102 0.19 0.33 -17.27
CA ILE A 102 0.70 -0.03 -15.95
C ILE A 102 -0.12 -1.14 -15.29
N ASP A 103 -1.45 -1.04 -15.40
CA ASP A 103 -2.40 -2.06 -14.92
C ASP A 103 -2.13 -3.40 -15.59
N ARG A 104 -1.92 -3.37 -16.90
CA ARG A 104 -1.59 -4.56 -17.69
C ARG A 104 -0.23 -5.14 -17.33
N VAL A 105 0.80 -4.33 -17.09
CA VAL A 105 2.10 -4.84 -16.63
C VAL A 105 1.95 -5.52 -15.27
N ALA A 106 1.23 -4.92 -14.34
CA ALA A 106 1.01 -5.49 -13.01
C ALA A 106 0.27 -6.83 -13.05
N LEU A 107 -0.65 -7.01 -14.01
CA LEU A 107 -1.39 -8.26 -14.21
C LEU A 107 -0.66 -9.28 -15.08
N GLU A 108 0.02 -8.87 -16.14
CA GLU A 108 0.45 -9.77 -17.23
C GLU A 108 1.94 -10.09 -17.20
N ALA A 109 2.79 -9.25 -16.61
CA ALA A 109 4.24 -9.43 -16.72
C ALA A 109 4.67 -10.79 -16.14
N GLU A 110 5.59 -11.47 -16.83
CA GLU A 110 6.09 -12.78 -16.39
C GLU A 110 6.90 -12.66 -15.11
N SER A 111 7.75 -11.62 -15.01
CA SER A 111 8.58 -11.40 -13.83
C SER A 111 7.80 -10.91 -12.61
N ILE A 112 8.03 -11.55 -11.46
CA ILE A 112 7.47 -11.15 -10.17
C ILE A 112 7.98 -9.78 -9.72
N ASN A 113 9.26 -9.47 -9.98
CA ASN A 113 9.85 -8.18 -9.62
C ASN A 113 9.22 -7.05 -10.45
N VAL A 114 9.02 -7.28 -11.76
CA VAL A 114 8.33 -6.32 -12.64
C VAL A 114 6.90 -6.09 -12.18
N ARG A 115 6.13 -7.16 -11.89
CA ARG A 115 4.77 -7.02 -11.37
C ARG A 115 4.75 -6.29 -10.04
N LYS A 116 5.68 -6.56 -9.13
CA LYS A 116 5.78 -5.87 -7.83
C LYS A 116 5.95 -4.37 -8.01
N ILE A 117 6.96 -3.95 -8.78
CA ILE A 117 7.22 -2.53 -9.03
C ILE A 117 6.03 -1.87 -9.74
N ALA A 118 5.43 -2.55 -10.73
CA ALA A 118 4.25 -2.04 -11.42
C ALA A 118 3.03 -1.93 -10.49
N THR A 119 2.85 -2.91 -9.60
CA THR A 119 1.77 -2.94 -8.61
C THR A 119 1.86 -1.77 -7.66
N CYS A 120 3.04 -1.23 -7.35
CA CYS A 120 3.20 -0.01 -6.55
C CYS A 120 2.69 1.26 -7.26
N GLU A 121 2.52 1.24 -8.58
CA GLU A 121 2.08 2.39 -9.38
C GLU A 121 0.59 2.31 -9.79
N VAL A 122 -0.05 1.14 -9.67
CA VAL A 122 -1.48 0.95 -10.00
C VAL A 122 -2.38 1.75 -9.04
N ASN A 123 -3.35 2.53 -9.54
CA ASN A 123 -4.29 3.25 -8.67
C ASN A 123 -5.72 2.70 -8.71
N ASP A 124 -6.04 1.91 -9.73
CA ASP A 124 -7.37 1.31 -9.87
C ASP A 124 -7.56 0.21 -8.81
N GLN A 125 -8.55 0.41 -7.94
CA GLN A 125 -8.85 -0.50 -6.84
C GLN A 125 -9.33 -1.88 -7.32
N LYS A 126 -9.99 -1.95 -8.48
CA LYS A 126 -10.40 -3.22 -9.08
C LYS A 126 -9.18 -3.98 -9.60
N VAL A 127 -8.26 -3.30 -10.28
CA VAL A 127 -7.01 -3.93 -10.74
C VAL A 127 -6.19 -4.44 -9.56
N LEU A 128 -6.06 -3.66 -8.49
CA LEU A 128 -5.42 -4.13 -7.25
C LEU A 128 -6.12 -5.39 -6.70
N SER A 129 -7.46 -5.43 -6.68
CA SER A 129 -8.18 -6.62 -6.24
C SER A 129 -7.98 -7.84 -7.16
N GLU A 130 -7.86 -7.62 -8.47
CA GLU A 130 -7.58 -8.68 -9.44
C GLU A 130 -6.17 -9.24 -9.25
N ILE A 131 -5.18 -8.38 -9.02
CA ILE A 131 -3.82 -8.78 -8.67
C ILE A 131 -3.85 -9.69 -7.44
N VAL A 132 -4.62 -9.34 -6.40
CA VAL A 132 -4.71 -10.14 -5.17
C VAL A 132 -5.39 -11.49 -5.39
N LEU A 133 -6.36 -11.57 -6.29
CA LEU A 133 -7.10 -12.80 -6.59
C LEU A 133 -6.36 -13.73 -7.55
N ASP A 134 -5.26 -13.28 -8.14
CA ASP A 134 -4.48 -14.03 -9.10
C ASP A 134 -3.50 -14.99 -8.39
N ASP A 135 -3.80 -16.29 -8.47
CA ASP A 135 -3.10 -17.39 -7.79
C ASP A 135 -1.72 -17.72 -8.41
N ARG A 136 -1.20 -16.87 -9.30
CA ARG A 136 0.03 -17.17 -10.05
C ARG A 136 1.28 -17.19 -9.17
N ASN A 137 1.31 -16.48 -8.04
CA ASN A 137 2.45 -16.46 -7.12
C ASN A 137 2.03 -16.10 -5.68
N ASN A 138 1.72 -17.11 -4.86
CA ASN A 138 1.41 -16.94 -3.44
C ASN A 138 2.67 -16.98 -2.55
N ASP A 139 3.73 -16.28 -2.97
CA ASP A 139 4.93 -16.06 -2.14
C ASP A 139 4.75 -14.81 -1.27
N ARG A 140 5.38 -14.78 -0.09
CA ARG A 140 5.41 -13.63 0.81
C ARG A 140 6.02 -12.38 0.17
N TYR A 141 6.85 -12.54 -0.87
CA TYR A 141 7.45 -11.45 -1.65
C TYR A 141 6.63 -11.04 -2.88
N SER A 142 5.40 -11.54 -2.99
CA SER A 142 4.54 -11.31 -4.15
C SER A 142 3.92 -9.91 -4.17
N PRO A 143 3.62 -9.35 -5.35
CA PRO A 143 2.80 -8.13 -5.53
C PRO A 143 1.49 -8.11 -4.73
N LEU A 144 0.98 -9.27 -4.29
CA LEU A 144 -0.24 -9.40 -3.47
C LEU A 144 -0.21 -8.52 -2.21
N TRP A 145 0.93 -8.46 -1.52
CA TRP A 145 1.06 -7.73 -0.25
C TRP A 145 0.97 -6.22 -0.49
N ASP A 146 1.73 -5.73 -1.46
CA ASP A 146 1.70 -4.32 -1.88
C ASP A 146 0.30 -3.93 -2.41
N ALA A 147 -0.41 -4.85 -3.08
CA ALA A 147 -1.76 -4.60 -3.56
C ALA A 147 -2.76 -4.45 -2.41
N ILE A 148 -2.76 -5.36 -1.42
CA ILE A 148 -3.67 -5.31 -0.26
C ILE A 148 -3.49 -4.03 0.55
N ASP A 149 -2.25 -3.63 0.81
CA ASP A 149 -1.94 -2.38 1.55
C ASP A 149 -2.42 -1.11 0.83
N ARG A 150 -2.68 -1.19 -0.48
CA ARG A 150 -3.13 -0.07 -1.30
C ARG A 150 -4.63 -0.09 -1.60
N ILE A 151 -5.33 -1.18 -1.26
CA ILE A 151 -6.78 -1.21 -1.31
C ILE A 151 -7.35 -0.43 -0.11
N ASN A 152 -8.29 0.47 -0.40
CA ASN A 152 -9.02 1.28 0.59
C ASN A 152 -10.53 1.06 0.56
N GLN A 153 -11.03 0.21 -0.34
CA GLN A 153 -12.45 -0.13 -0.42
C GLN A 153 -12.73 -1.40 0.41
N ILE A 154 -13.42 -1.25 1.54
CA ILE A 154 -13.75 -2.35 2.46
C ILE A 154 -14.51 -3.48 1.74
N ASP A 155 -15.43 -3.15 0.83
CA ASP A 155 -16.21 -4.17 0.11
C ASP A 155 -15.32 -5.04 -0.80
N LEU A 156 -14.30 -4.45 -1.44
CA LEU A 156 -13.33 -5.23 -2.21
C LEU A 156 -12.48 -6.13 -1.32
N LEU A 157 -12.06 -5.63 -0.15
CA LEU A 157 -11.32 -6.43 0.82
C LEU A 157 -12.16 -7.61 1.35
N LYS A 158 -13.43 -7.38 1.69
CA LYS A 158 -14.37 -8.46 2.08
C LYS A 158 -14.52 -9.50 0.97
N MET A 159 -14.72 -9.06 -0.27
CA MET A 159 -14.76 -9.94 -1.43
C MET A 159 -13.48 -10.78 -1.57
N ILE A 160 -12.30 -10.19 -1.37
CA ILE A 160 -11.02 -10.90 -1.41
C ILE A 160 -10.96 -11.95 -0.28
N ALA A 161 -11.29 -11.57 0.96
CA ALA A 161 -11.28 -12.48 2.11
C ALA A 161 -12.18 -13.71 1.89
N ASP A 162 -13.33 -13.51 1.26
CA ASP A 162 -14.28 -14.59 0.96
C ASP A 162 -13.76 -15.54 -0.14
N ARG A 163 -13.13 -14.98 -1.17
CA ARG A 163 -12.72 -15.73 -2.38
C ARG A 163 -11.34 -16.37 -2.27
N HIS A 164 -10.42 -15.76 -1.54
CA HIS A 164 -9.03 -16.23 -1.46
C HIS A 164 -8.96 -17.55 -0.67
N LYS A 165 -8.06 -18.47 -1.05
CA LYS A 165 -7.92 -19.77 -0.36
C LYS A 165 -6.86 -19.74 0.75
N ASP A 166 -5.84 -18.90 0.59
CA ASP A 166 -4.77 -18.77 1.56
C ASP A 166 -5.22 -18.02 2.83
N ASN A 167 -5.01 -18.64 4.00
CA ASN A 167 -5.40 -18.05 5.29
C ASN A 167 -4.52 -16.87 5.72
N GLY A 168 -3.24 -16.84 5.32
CA GLY A 168 -2.35 -15.71 5.59
C GLY A 168 -2.79 -14.45 4.85
N ILE A 169 -3.23 -14.60 3.58
CA ILE A 169 -3.85 -13.50 2.83
C ILE A 169 -5.15 -13.04 3.49
N LYS A 170 -6.01 -13.97 3.94
CA LYS A 170 -7.24 -13.59 4.68
C LYS A 170 -6.95 -12.83 5.97
N GLU A 171 -5.97 -13.27 6.75
CA GLU A 171 -5.57 -12.60 7.98
C GLU A 171 -5.08 -11.16 7.69
N MET A 172 -4.25 -11.00 6.65
CA MET A 172 -3.76 -9.68 6.25
C MET A 172 -4.88 -8.76 5.76
N VAL A 173 -5.79 -9.28 4.95
CA VAL A 173 -6.99 -8.54 4.51
C VAL A 173 -7.84 -8.13 5.72
N GLY A 174 -8.00 -9.01 6.71
CA GLY A 174 -8.69 -8.69 7.97
C GLY A 174 -8.04 -7.52 8.72
N LYS A 175 -6.72 -7.56 8.92
CA LYS A 175 -5.96 -6.46 9.54
C LYS A 175 -6.11 -5.16 8.75
N ARG A 176 -6.10 -5.25 7.42
CA ARG A 176 -6.28 -4.07 6.55
C ARG A 176 -7.67 -3.47 6.68
N ILE A 177 -8.72 -4.29 6.78
CA ILE A 177 -10.10 -3.83 7.02
C ILE A 177 -10.16 -3.10 8.37
N GLU A 178 -9.62 -3.72 9.42
CA GLU A 178 -9.57 -3.13 10.76
C GLU A 178 -8.87 -1.76 10.75
N ASP A 179 -7.71 -1.64 10.09
CA ASP A 179 -6.98 -0.38 9.95
C ASP A 179 -7.75 0.70 9.15
N ILE A 180 -8.57 0.32 8.18
CA ILE A 180 -9.42 1.28 7.45
C ILE A 180 -10.57 1.74 8.34
N GLU A 181 -11.27 0.81 8.98
CA GLU A 181 -12.38 1.12 9.89
C GLU A 181 -11.92 2.01 11.04
N ASP A 182 -10.77 1.72 11.65
CA ASP A 182 -10.17 2.56 12.68
C ASP A 182 -9.92 4.00 12.20
N ARG A 183 -9.43 4.17 10.96
CA ARG A 183 -9.24 5.50 10.36
C ARG A 183 -10.57 6.21 10.13
N LEU A 184 -11.58 5.52 9.62
CA LEU A 184 -12.91 6.09 9.37
C LEU A 184 -13.57 6.52 10.68
N ARG A 185 -13.58 5.65 11.70
CA ARG A 185 -14.11 6.00 13.03
C ARG A 185 -13.35 7.17 13.66
N SER A 186 -12.02 7.21 13.51
CA SER A 186 -11.22 8.35 13.98
C SER A 186 -11.60 9.66 13.29
N GLN A 187 -11.87 9.62 11.98
CA GLN A 187 -12.35 10.78 11.22
C GLN A 187 -13.75 11.21 11.68
N GLU A 188 -14.67 10.27 11.91
CA GLU A 188 -16.00 10.56 12.43
C GLU A 188 -15.94 11.28 13.78
N ILE A 189 -15.06 10.84 14.69
CA ILE A 189 -14.85 11.51 15.98
C ILE A 189 -14.43 12.96 15.80
N THR A 190 -13.63 13.31 14.79
CA THR A 190 -13.23 14.71 14.55
C THR A 190 -14.41 15.65 14.29
N SER A 191 -15.59 15.13 13.94
CA SER A 191 -16.82 15.92 13.78
C SER A 191 -17.68 16.07 15.04
N ILE A 192 -17.49 15.23 16.07
CA ILE A 192 -18.35 15.19 17.27
C ILE A 192 -17.89 16.22 18.31
N GLU A 193 -18.65 17.30 18.52
CA GLU A 193 -18.27 18.36 19.46
C GLU A 193 -18.75 18.09 20.90
N ASP A 194 -19.88 17.38 21.03
CA ASP A 194 -20.51 17.12 22.32
C ASP A 194 -19.64 16.22 23.22
N GLN A 195 -19.23 16.79 24.35
CA GLN A 195 -18.26 16.16 25.25
C GLN A 195 -18.84 14.95 25.99
N GLN A 196 -20.15 14.94 26.22
CA GLN A 196 -20.82 13.82 26.89
C GLN A 196 -20.97 12.63 25.94
N THR A 197 -21.31 12.88 24.68
CA THR A 197 -21.29 11.86 23.61
C THR A 197 -19.89 11.26 23.47
N LEU A 198 -18.83 12.07 23.48
CA LEU A 198 -17.46 11.56 23.44
C LEU A 198 -17.13 10.66 24.65
N LYS A 199 -17.61 11.01 25.85
CA LYS A 199 -17.45 10.19 27.04
C LYS A 199 -18.20 8.85 26.91
N GLU A 200 -19.44 8.86 26.46
CA GLU A 200 -20.25 7.65 26.27
C GLU A 200 -19.59 6.73 25.24
N MET A 201 -19.16 7.28 24.10
CA MET A 201 -18.41 6.54 23.09
C MET A 201 -17.12 5.93 23.64
N TYR A 202 -16.43 6.63 24.54
CA TYR A 202 -15.23 6.09 25.18
C TYR A 202 -15.54 4.85 26.02
N ILE A 203 -16.57 4.93 26.85
CA ILE A 203 -16.97 3.85 27.77
C ILE A 203 -17.45 2.62 26.99
N ASP A 204 -18.16 2.83 25.88
CA ASP A 204 -18.75 1.76 25.09
C ASP A 204 -17.75 1.02 24.17
N ASN A 205 -16.50 1.50 24.03
CA ASN A 205 -15.54 1.01 23.01
C ASN A 205 -14.17 0.57 23.57
N ASP A 206 -14.13 -0.44 24.45
CA ASP A 206 -12.91 -0.92 25.12
C ASP A 206 -11.86 -1.60 24.20
N ASN A 207 -12.25 -1.99 22.99
CA ASN A 207 -11.44 -2.82 22.08
C ASN A 207 -10.67 -2.05 20.99
N TYR A 208 -10.76 -0.71 20.94
CA TYR A 208 -10.14 0.08 19.87
C TYR A 208 -9.17 1.14 20.41
N PRO A 209 -7.91 0.79 20.75
CA PRO A 209 -6.97 1.70 21.39
C PRO A 209 -6.71 3.00 20.62
N LYS A 210 -6.64 2.93 19.28
CA LYS A 210 -6.45 4.12 18.42
C LYS A 210 -7.66 5.06 18.51
N LEU A 211 -8.88 4.48 18.52
CA LEU A 211 -10.13 5.21 18.65
C LEU A 211 -10.21 5.92 20.00
N LEU A 212 -9.98 5.19 21.09
CA LEU A 212 -10.03 5.71 22.45
C LEU A 212 -9.05 6.85 22.65
N LYS A 213 -7.83 6.72 22.12
CA LYS A 213 -6.84 7.80 22.12
C LYS A 213 -7.36 9.05 21.41
N ALA A 214 -7.94 8.91 20.21
CA ALA A 214 -8.50 10.03 19.46
C ALA A 214 -9.67 10.70 20.20
N ILE A 215 -10.51 9.92 20.90
CA ILE A 215 -11.57 10.44 21.77
C ILE A 215 -10.98 11.28 22.91
N ILE A 216 -10.01 10.76 23.67
CA ILE A 216 -9.36 11.48 24.78
C ILE A 216 -8.73 12.79 24.29
N GLU A 217 -8.04 12.75 23.14
CA GLU A 217 -7.41 13.93 22.55
C GLU A 217 -8.43 15.03 22.26
N LYS A 218 -9.69 14.68 21.97
CA LYS A 218 -10.77 15.63 21.72
C LYS A 218 -11.49 16.10 22.99
N ILE A 219 -11.48 15.30 24.06
CA ILE A 219 -12.07 15.70 25.32
C ILE A 219 -11.27 16.87 25.91
N THR A 220 -11.97 17.96 26.22
CA THR A 220 -11.41 19.17 26.85
C THR A 220 -11.99 19.44 28.23
N ASN A 221 -13.17 18.88 28.51
CA ASN A 221 -13.81 18.99 29.81
C ASN A 221 -12.99 18.24 30.88
N GLN A 222 -12.45 19.00 31.84
CA GLN A 222 -11.58 18.47 32.89
C GLN A 222 -12.30 17.52 33.85
N ASN A 223 -13.61 17.66 34.06
CA ASN A 223 -14.36 16.72 34.91
C ASN A 223 -14.48 15.35 34.24
N ILE A 224 -14.76 15.33 32.93
CA ILE A 224 -14.84 14.10 32.16
C ILE A 224 -13.48 13.38 32.16
N LEU A 225 -12.37 14.10 31.97
CA LEU A 225 -11.03 13.50 32.02
C LEU A 225 -10.73 12.82 33.36
N ARG A 226 -11.14 13.43 34.49
CA ARG A 226 -11.00 12.85 35.83
C ARG A 226 -11.86 11.61 36.01
N GLU A 227 -13.08 11.63 35.48
CA GLU A 227 -13.97 10.47 35.52
C GLU A 227 -13.40 9.31 34.70
N LEU A 228 -12.88 9.59 33.49
CA LEU A 228 -12.25 8.59 32.64
C LEU A 228 -10.98 8.00 33.26
N TYR A 229 -10.18 8.82 33.96
CA TYR A 229 -8.98 8.35 34.67
C TYR A 229 -9.31 7.23 35.67
N GLY A 230 -10.45 7.33 36.37
CA GLY A 230 -10.87 6.35 37.37
C GLY A 230 -11.43 5.03 36.79
N ILE A 231 -11.68 4.97 35.48
CA ILE A 231 -12.29 3.80 34.82
C ILE A 231 -11.28 3.09 33.90
N ASP A 232 -10.33 3.81 33.31
CA ASP A 232 -9.42 3.26 32.30
C ASP A 232 -8.00 3.04 32.82
N ASP A 233 -7.55 1.79 32.84
CA ASP A 233 -6.18 1.43 33.22
C ASP A 233 -5.14 1.54 32.10
N LYS A 234 -5.57 1.41 30.83
CA LYS A 234 -4.69 1.36 29.65
C LYS A 234 -4.25 2.74 29.17
N HIS A 235 -5.10 3.75 29.30
CA HIS A 235 -4.91 5.08 28.71
C HIS A 235 -4.65 6.17 29.75
N LYS A 236 -4.40 5.81 31.02
CA LYS A 236 -4.11 6.75 32.12
C LYS A 236 -3.09 7.82 31.75
N LYS A 237 -1.95 7.44 31.13
CA LYS A 237 -0.92 8.41 30.70
C LYS A 237 -1.47 9.46 29.73
N THR A 238 -2.26 9.03 28.74
CA THR A 238 -2.88 9.95 27.76
C THR A 238 -3.92 10.86 28.41
N ILE A 239 -4.69 10.34 29.37
CA ILE A 239 -5.65 11.15 30.14
C ILE A 239 -4.91 12.18 31.00
N ILE A 240 -3.85 11.77 31.72
CA ILE A 240 -3.02 12.64 32.55
C ILE A 240 -2.41 13.78 31.74
N GLN A 241 -1.90 13.52 30.52
CA GLN A 241 -1.38 14.57 29.62
C GLN A 241 -2.38 15.70 29.34
N LYS A 242 -3.68 15.42 29.48
CA LYS A 242 -4.78 16.34 29.19
C LYS A 242 -5.33 17.02 30.43
N ILE A 243 -4.98 16.55 31.63
CA ILE A 243 -5.39 17.14 32.89
C ILE A 243 -4.50 18.35 33.18
N LYS A 244 -5.11 19.50 33.46
CA LYS A 244 -4.43 20.77 33.76
C LYS A 244 -4.56 21.23 35.22
N ASP A 245 -5.25 20.44 36.05
CA ASP A 245 -5.45 20.77 37.46
C ASP A 245 -4.35 20.11 38.29
N ASP A 246 -3.35 20.90 38.65
CA ASP A 246 -2.19 20.46 39.44
C ASP A 246 -2.60 19.86 40.79
N LYS A 247 -3.72 20.28 41.40
CA LYS A 247 -4.23 19.68 42.65
C LYS A 247 -4.82 18.30 42.41
N TYR A 248 -5.39 18.05 41.24
CA TYR A 248 -5.84 16.70 40.90
C TYR A 248 -4.66 15.79 40.58
N LEU A 249 -3.64 16.30 39.89
CA LEU A 249 -2.39 15.58 39.64
C LEU A 249 -1.66 15.24 40.96
N GLU A 250 -1.62 16.16 41.92
CA GLU A 250 -1.10 15.90 43.27
C GLU A 250 -1.83 14.72 43.94
N LYS A 251 -3.16 14.63 43.79
CA LYS A 251 -3.94 13.51 44.33
C LYS A 251 -3.54 12.18 43.69
N ILE A 252 -3.29 12.16 42.38
CA ILE A 252 -2.77 10.97 41.69
C ILE A 252 -1.39 10.59 42.25
N VAL A 253 -0.51 11.57 42.43
CA VAL A 253 0.84 11.34 42.99
C VAL A 253 0.78 10.80 44.42
N ALA A 254 -0.23 11.21 45.18
CA ALA A 254 -0.46 10.76 46.55
C ALA A 254 -1.10 9.37 46.68
N ASP A 255 -1.54 8.76 45.58
CA ASP A 255 -2.23 7.47 45.57
C ASP A 255 -1.25 6.30 45.45
N TYR A 256 -1.06 5.56 46.55
CA TYR A 256 -0.15 4.42 46.62
C TYR A 256 -0.62 3.18 45.85
N SER A 257 -1.88 3.17 45.37
CA SER A 257 -2.39 2.07 44.55
C SER A 257 -1.97 2.19 43.08
N GLU A 258 -1.46 3.35 42.67
CA GLU A 258 -1.08 3.61 41.29
C GLU A 258 0.31 3.08 40.94
N ASP A 259 0.47 2.70 39.68
CA ASP A 259 1.75 2.29 39.13
C ASP A 259 2.75 3.46 39.20
N ILE A 260 3.98 3.20 39.65
CA ILE A 260 5.01 4.23 39.82
C ILE A 260 5.28 5.02 38.54
N ASP A 261 5.18 4.39 37.36
CA ASP A 261 5.35 5.07 36.07
C ASP A 261 4.19 6.04 35.80
N ILE A 262 2.97 5.73 36.24
CA ILE A 262 1.81 6.63 36.15
C ILE A 262 1.99 7.81 37.09
N VAL A 263 2.41 7.54 38.32
CA VAL A 263 2.66 8.58 39.33
C VAL A 263 3.76 9.54 38.89
N LEU A 264 4.91 9.05 38.43
CA LEU A 264 5.99 9.89 37.91
C LEU A 264 5.55 10.68 36.67
N PHE A 265 4.70 10.08 35.83
CA PHE A 265 4.15 10.78 34.68
C PHE A 265 3.24 11.95 35.10
N ALA A 266 2.36 11.76 36.09
CA ALA A 266 1.52 12.82 36.65
C ALA A 266 2.34 13.92 37.33
N LEU A 267 3.36 13.55 38.10
CA LEU A 267 4.28 14.49 38.73
C LEU A 267 4.95 15.41 37.72
N ASN A 268 5.40 14.86 36.59
CA ASN A 268 6.01 15.65 35.50
C ASN A 268 5.04 16.60 34.79
N GLN A 269 3.73 16.51 35.04
CA GLN A 269 2.74 17.45 34.51
C GLN A 269 2.43 18.60 35.49
N ILE A 270 2.82 18.50 36.77
CA ILE A 270 2.57 19.54 37.77
C ILE A 270 3.49 20.74 37.52
N THR A 271 2.92 21.94 37.46
CA THR A 271 3.66 23.18 37.22
C THR A 271 3.76 24.08 38.47
N ASP A 272 2.81 23.95 39.38
CA ASP A 272 2.74 24.65 40.65
C ASP A 272 3.91 24.23 41.57
N GLN A 273 4.80 25.18 41.85
CA GLN A 273 6.02 24.96 42.64
C GLN A 273 5.73 24.68 44.11
N ASP A 274 4.64 25.21 44.66
CA ASP A 274 4.27 24.96 46.05
C ASP A 274 3.80 23.51 46.22
N ILE A 275 3.06 23.00 45.23
CA ILE A 275 2.65 21.58 45.20
C ILE A 275 3.88 20.67 45.09
N LEU A 276 4.82 20.95 44.18
CA LEU A 276 6.05 20.17 44.04
C LEU A 276 6.86 20.17 45.33
N MET A 277 7.08 21.34 45.94
CA MET A 277 7.78 21.46 47.23
C MET A 277 7.10 20.63 48.32
N ASN A 278 5.77 20.66 48.41
CA ASN A 278 5.02 19.85 49.37
C ASN A 278 5.23 18.35 49.13
N ILE A 279 5.25 17.90 47.87
CA ILE A 279 5.53 16.51 47.51
C ILE A 279 6.95 16.10 47.95
N CYS A 280 7.97 16.96 47.75
CA CYS A 280 9.34 16.68 48.21
C CYS A 280 9.43 16.45 49.73
N LEU A 281 8.61 17.15 50.50
CA LEU A 281 8.63 17.13 51.97
C LEU A 281 7.81 15.98 52.59
N ARG A 282 7.04 15.24 51.79
CA ARG A 282 6.16 14.17 52.27
C ARG A 282 6.91 12.86 52.54
N GLU A 283 7.17 12.55 53.81
CA GLU A 283 7.92 11.37 54.24
C GLU A 283 7.23 10.03 53.90
N ASP A 284 5.91 10.04 53.71
CA ASP A 284 5.12 8.85 53.38
C ASP A 284 5.32 8.37 51.93
N LEU A 285 5.68 9.27 51.01
CA LEU A 285 5.83 8.95 49.58
C LEU A 285 7.11 8.15 49.26
N ASP A 286 7.11 7.45 48.12
CA ASP A 286 8.31 6.76 47.65
C ASP A 286 9.47 7.74 47.42
N ARG A 287 10.68 7.30 47.74
CA ARG A 287 11.89 8.12 47.63
C ARG A 287 12.15 8.61 46.21
N GLN A 288 11.78 7.84 45.19
CA GLN A 288 11.92 8.23 43.78
C GLN A 288 10.96 9.36 43.42
N ILE A 289 9.72 9.27 43.87
CA ILE A 289 8.69 10.31 43.67
C ILE A 289 9.18 11.62 44.29
N ARG A 290 9.59 11.59 45.56
CA ARG A 290 10.14 12.77 46.26
C ARG A 290 11.36 13.40 45.59
N ARG A 291 12.17 12.60 44.90
CA ARG A 291 13.40 13.05 44.22
C ARG A 291 13.12 13.65 42.84
N ALA A 292 12.03 13.22 42.22
CA ALA A 292 11.60 13.72 40.92
C ALA A 292 10.83 15.05 41.05
N ALA A 293 10.15 15.26 42.17
CA ALA A 293 9.56 16.52 42.59
C ALA A 293 10.66 17.53 42.95
#